data_AF-A0A6P6GEF4-F1
#
_entry.id   AF-A0A6P6GEF4-F1
#
_cell.length_a   1.000
_cell.length_b   1.000
_cell.length_c   1.000
_cell.angle_alpha   90.00
_cell.angle_beta   90.00
_cell.angle_gamma   90.00
#
_symmetry.space_group_name_H-M   'P 1'
#
loop_
_entity.id
_entity.type
_entity.pdbx_description
1 polymer ?
#
loop_
_entity_poly.entity_id
_entity_poly.type
_entity_poly.pdbx_seq_one_letter_code
_entity_poly.pdbx_strand_id
1 'polypeptide(L)'
;MDFQYWEECEWGSTGNRFIEWVIEISNKVGEEVAKPAFKYIGNVHGDEPVGRELLMLLANWICNNYMKDPLVLLLSFWPHGCSFTYFIFLHEF
;
A
#
# COMPACT_ATOMS: atom_id res chain seq x y z
N MET A 1 4.17 12.92 0.88
CA MET A 1 3.90 11.54 0.43
C MET A 1 2.60 11.60 -0.32
N ASP A 2 2.43 10.73 -1.30
CA ASP A 2 1.19 10.59 -2.04
C ASP A 2 0.90 9.10 -2.23
N PHE A 3 -0.29 8.77 -2.72
CA PHE A 3 -0.64 7.41 -3.11
C PHE A 3 -1.17 7.33 -4.54
N GLN A 4 -1.02 6.17 -5.16
CA GLN A 4 -1.64 5.85 -6.44
C GLN A 4 -2.25 4.46 -6.43
N TYR A 5 -3.29 4.28 -7.24
CA TYR A 5 -3.94 3.00 -7.45
C TYR A 5 -3.44 2.36 -8.73
N TRP A 6 -3.27 1.05 -8.71
CA TRP A 6 -3.17 0.25 -9.92
C TRP A 6 -3.81 -1.12 -9.73
N GLU A 7 -4.07 -1.78 -10.84
CA GLU A 7 -4.52 -3.17 -10.89
C GLU A 7 -3.31 -4.08 -11.00
N GLU A 8 -3.19 -5.05 -10.09
CA GLU A 8 -2.17 -6.08 -10.14
C GLU A 8 -2.81 -7.44 -10.37
N CYS A 9 -2.22 -8.22 -11.26
CA CYS A 9 -2.65 -9.60 -11.51
C CYS A 9 -1.84 -10.51 -10.60
N GLU A 10 -2.42 -10.95 -9.47
CA GLU A 10 -1.72 -11.86 -8.56
C GLU A 10 -1.59 -13.26 -9.18
N TRP A 11 -2.72 -13.91 -9.49
CA TRP A 11 -2.77 -15.29 -10.00
C TRP A 11 -3.94 -15.50 -10.96
N GLY A 12 -3.74 -16.40 -11.93
CA GLY A 12 -4.78 -16.74 -12.91
C GLY A 12 -4.25 -17.51 -14.11
N SER A 13 -5.08 -18.35 -14.71
CA SER A 13 -4.80 -18.94 -16.01
C SER A 13 -5.15 -17.95 -17.13
N THR A 14 -4.72 -18.22 -18.37
CA THR A 14 -4.89 -17.33 -19.53
C THR A 14 -6.34 -16.90 -19.81
N GLY A 15 -7.34 -17.56 -19.19
CA GLY A 15 -8.77 -17.23 -19.30
C GLY A 15 -9.47 -16.87 -17.99
N ASN A 16 -8.81 -16.89 -16.83
CA ASN A 16 -9.42 -16.50 -15.56
C ASN A 16 -8.38 -15.77 -14.69
N ARG A 17 -8.43 -14.43 -14.71
CA ARG A 17 -7.50 -13.55 -14.00
C ARG A 17 -8.20 -12.97 -12.77
N PHE A 18 -7.60 -13.16 -11.61
CA PHE A 18 -7.98 -12.42 -10.41
C PHE A 18 -7.18 -11.11 -10.42
N ILE A 19 -7.92 -10.01 -10.48
CA ILE A 19 -7.36 -8.67 -10.43
C ILE A 19 -7.49 -8.20 -8.99
N GLU A 20 -6.38 -7.79 -8.39
CA GLU A 20 -6.37 -7.12 -7.10
C GLU A 20 -6.10 -5.64 -7.28
N TRP A 21 -6.77 -4.84 -6.46
CA TRP A 21 -6.46 -3.42 -6.37
C TRP A 21 -5.29 -3.22 -5.43
N VAL A 22 -4.29 -2.48 -5.90
CA VAL A 22 -3.11 -2.14 -5.12
C VAL A 22 -3.01 -0.64 -4.96
N ILE A 23 -2.69 -0.23 -3.74
CA ILE A 23 -2.40 1.17 -3.40
C ILE A 23 -0.91 1.26 -3.10
N GLU A 24 -0.16 1.94 -3.95
CA GLU A 24 1.21 2.34 -3.64
C GLU A 24 1.20 3.64 -2.84
N ILE A 25 1.90 3.68 -1.71
CA ILE A 25 2.14 4.89 -0.92
C ILE A 25 3.65 5.15 -0.89
N SER A 26 4.07 6.30 -1.40
CA SER A 26 5.50 6.64 -1.55
C SER A 26 5.70 8.15 -1.58
N ASN A 27 6.93 8.61 -1.26
CA ASN A 27 7.32 9.99 -1.53
C ASN A 27 7.61 10.25 -3.03
N LYS A 28 7.74 9.18 -3.81
CA LYS A 28 7.90 9.17 -5.26
C LYS A 28 7.11 7.99 -5.81
N VAL A 29 5.81 8.19 -5.99
CA VAL A 29 4.90 7.17 -6.50
C VAL A 29 5.20 6.89 -7.97
N GLY A 30 5.22 5.61 -8.35
CA GLY A 30 5.38 5.19 -9.75
C GLY A 30 6.80 5.21 -10.29
N GLU A 31 7.78 5.57 -9.46
CA GLU A 31 9.19 5.44 -9.78
C GLU A 31 9.74 4.12 -9.24
N GLU A 32 10.30 3.28 -10.12
CA GLU A 32 11.12 2.13 -9.71
C GLU A 32 12.43 2.63 -9.10
N VAL A 33 12.43 2.77 -7.78
CA VAL A 33 13.62 3.06 -6.98
C VAL A 33 13.86 1.86 -6.08
N ALA A 34 15.13 1.45 -5.94
CA ALA A 34 15.52 0.44 -4.95
C ALA A 34 15.29 0.96 -3.52
N LYS A 35 14.05 0.89 -3.06
CA LYS A 35 13.58 1.22 -1.73
C LYS A 35 13.11 -0.05 -1.03
N PRO A 36 13.30 -0.17 0.29
CA PRO A 36 12.61 -1.19 1.06
C PRO A 36 11.09 -1.02 0.90
N ALA A 37 10.43 -2.12 0.54
CA ALA A 37 8.99 -2.17 0.32
C ALA A 37 8.30 -3.05 1.38
N PHE A 38 7.14 -2.61 1.86
CA PHE A 38 6.27 -3.39 2.73
C PHE A 38 4.93 -3.66 2.05
N LYS A 39 4.45 -4.91 2.17
CA LYS A 39 3.15 -5.35 1.67
C LYS A 39 2.18 -5.51 2.84
N TYR A 40 1.02 -4.88 2.75
CA TYR A 40 -0.13 -5.10 3.63
C TYR A 40 -1.26 -5.72 2.82
N ILE A 41 -1.88 -6.76 3.37
CA ILE A 41 -2.99 -7.48 2.73
C ILE A 41 -4.14 -7.52 3.73
N GLY A 42 -5.34 -7.19 3.27
CA GLY A 42 -6.56 -7.25 4.07
C GLY A 42 -7.73 -7.77 3.24
N ASN A 43 -8.79 -8.21 3.92
CA ASN A 43 -10.01 -8.73 3.28
C ASN A 43 -9.77 -9.96 2.40
N VAL A 44 -8.80 -10.82 2.79
CA VAL A 44 -8.45 -12.07 2.08
C VAL A 44 -9.64 -13.03 2.01
N HIS A 45 -10.50 -13.04 3.03
CA HIS A 45 -11.83 -13.61 2.93
C HIS A 45 -12.83 -12.46 2.71
N GLY A 46 -13.73 -12.63 1.74
CA GLY A 46 -14.66 -11.57 1.33
C GLY A 46 -15.64 -11.12 2.42
N ASP A 47 -15.91 -12.00 3.38
CA ASP A 47 -16.75 -11.75 4.54
C ASP A 47 -16.00 -11.11 5.73
N GLU A 48 -14.72 -10.74 5.55
CA GLU A 48 -13.87 -10.07 6.55
C GLU A 48 -13.51 -8.62 6.12
N PRO A 49 -14.49 -7.70 5.97
CA PRO A 49 -14.28 -6.37 5.37
C PRO A 49 -13.46 -5.40 6.22
N VAL A 50 -13.32 -5.67 7.52
CA VAL A 50 -12.63 -4.78 8.47
C VAL A 50 -11.17 -4.53 8.05
N GLY A 51 -10.50 -5.54 7.50
CA GLY A 51 -9.12 -5.40 7.01
C GLY A 51 -9.00 -4.36 5.89
N ARG A 52 -9.95 -4.34 4.95
CA ARG A 52 -9.98 -3.38 3.83
C ARG A 52 -10.11 -1.95 4.36
N GLU A 53 -11.08 -1.70 5.24
CA GLU A 53 -11.31 -0.36 5.77
C GLU A 53 -10.14 0.13 6.64
N LEU A 54 -9.57 -0.75 7.47
CA LEU A 54 -8.41 -0.41 8.29
C LEU A 54 -7.20 -0.01 7.44
N LEU A 55 -6.92 -0.73 6.36
CA LEU A 55 -5.80 -0.42 5.47
C LEU A 55 -6.04 0.88 4.68
N MET A 56 -7.28 1.15 4.27
CA MET A 56 -7.65 2.45 3.68
C MET A 56 -7.45 3.61 4.66
N LEU A 57 -7.83 3.43 5.92
CA LEU A 57 -7.61 4.42 6.97
C LEU A 57 -6.12 4.63 7.24
N LEU A 58 -5.33 3.56 7.25
CA LEU A 58 -3.88 3.63 7.40
C LEU A 58 -3.23 4.43 6.27
N ALA A 59 -3.62 4.17 5.01
CA ALA A 59 -3.12 4.91 3.85
C ALA A 59 -3.37 6.42 3.99
N ASN A 60 -4.61 6.78 4.30
CA ASN A 60 -5.00 8.16 4.53
C ASN A 60 -4.25 8.78 5.71
N TRP A 61 -4.07 8.05 6.81
CA TRP A 61 -3.36 8.53 7.98
C TRP A 61 -1.88 8.81 7.67
N ILE A 62 -1.19 7.92 6.96
CA ILE A 62 0.20 8.13 6.54
C ILE A 62 0.32 9.37 5.66
N CYS A 63 -0.53 9.53 4.63
CA CYS A 63 -0.48 10.69 3.74
C CYS A 63 -0.81 12.01 4.46
N ASN A 64 -1.85 12.04 5.29
CA ASN A 64 -2.30 13.25 5.96
C ASN A 64 -1.33 13.75 7.05
N ASN A 65 -0.56 12.83 7.65
CA ASN A 65 0.36 13.13 8.75
C ASN A 65 1.83 13.11 8.33
N TYR A 66 2.12 12.89 7.05
CA TYR A 66 3.48 12.99 6.51
C TYR A 66 4.10 14.36 6.83
N MET A 67 5.31 14.37 7.38
CA MET A 67 6.03 15.56 7.87
C MET A 67 5.37 16.31 9.04
N LYS A 68 4.28 15.79 9.62
CA LYS A 68 3.60 16.38 10.80
C LYS A 68 3.77 15.52 12.04
N ASP A 69 3.68 14.20 11.89
CA ASP A 69 3.77 13.23 12.97
C ASP A 69 5.16 12.55 12.97
N PRO A 70 5.92 12.59 14.09
CA PRO A 70 7.20 11.89 14.21
C PRO A 70 7.13 10.38 13.96
N LEU A 71 6.02 9.73 14.32
CA LEU A 71 5.81 8.31 14.08
C LEU A 71 5.64 8.04 12.58
N VAL A 72 4.86 8.86 11.88
CA VAL A 72 4.73 8.75 10.42
C VAL A 72 6.05 9.04 9.72
N LEU A 73 6.84 9.98 10.24
CA LEU A 73 8.17 10.25 9.72
C LEU A 73 9.10 9.05 9.88
N LEU A 74 9.08 8.40 11.05
CA LEU A 74 9.83 7.17 11.31
C LEU A 74 9.38 6.02 10.40
N LEU A 75 8.08 5.89 10.17
CA LEU A 75 7.53 4.92 9.22
C LEU A 75 8.01 5.25 7.81
N SER A 76 8.03 6.51 7.40
CA SER A 76 8.34 6.90 6.02
C SER A 76 9.83 6.86 5.66
N PHE A 77 10.73 6.93 6.65
CA PHE A 77 12.17 7.01 6.43
C PHE A 77 12.97 5.99 7.24
N TRP A 78 13.88 5.30 6.56
CA TRP A 78 14.93 4.51 7.17
C TRP A 78 15.95 5.42 7.88
N PRO A 79 16.57 5.00 9.00
CA PRO A 79 17.59 5.77 9.74
C PRO A 79 18.79 6.30 8.91
N HIS A 80 19.00 5.78 7.71
CA HIS A 80 20.06 6.23 6.77
C HIS A 80 19.55 7.09 5.61
N GLY A 81 18.33 7.63 5.70
CA GLY A 81 17.80 8.62 4.74
C GLY A 81 17.08 8.06 3.51
N CYS A 82 17.04 6.74 3.33
CA CYS A 82 16.18 6.11 2.32
C CYS A 82 14.71 6.17 2.77
N SER A 83 13.80 6.36 1.83
CA SER A 83 12.35 6.30 2.10
C SER A 83 11.82 4.89 1.87
N PHE A 84 10.74 4.54 2.57
CA PHE A 84 10.02 3.30 2.32
C PHE A 84 8.91 3.49 1.28
N THR A 85 8.54 2.39 0.65
CA THR A 85 7.32 2.28 -0.16
C THR A 85 6.37 1.27 0.50
N TYR A 86 5.09 1.60 0.56
CA TYR A 86 4.06 0.69 1.05
C TYR A 86 3.13 0.28 -0.08
N PHE A 87 2.74 -0.98 -0.08
CA PHE A 87 1.74 -1.52 -1.00
C PHE A 87 0.61 -2.14 -0.19
N ILE A 88 -0.62 -1.68 -0.42
CA ILE A 88 -1.83 -2.23 0.19
C ILE A 88 -2.59 -2.99 -0.89
N PHE A 89 -2.81 -4.27 -0.67
CA PHE A 89 -3.54 -5.15 -1.59
C PHE A 89 -4.94 -5.37 -1.04
N LEU A 90 -5.93 -5.01 -1.85
CA LEU A 90 -7.35 -5.13 -1.54
C LEU A 90 -7.94 -6.21 -2.44
N HIS A 91 -8.34 -7.31 -1.80
CA HIS A 91 -9.05 -8.38 -2.46
C HIS A 91 -10.54 -8.00 -2.58
N GLU A 92 -11.11 -8.14 -3.77
CA GLU A 92 -12.55 -7.98 -4.00
C GLU A 92 -13.21 -9.36 -4.14
N PHE A 93 -14.32 -9.58 -3.44
CA PHE A 93 -15.25 -10.70 -3.65
C PHE A 93 -16.63 -10.15 -3.95
#